data_AF-A0A660VPU1-F1
#
_entry.id   AF-A0A660VPU1-F1
#
_cell.length_a   1.000
_cell.length_b   1.000
_cell.length_c   1.000
_cell.angle_alpha   90.00
_cell.angle_beta   90.00
_cell.angle_gamma   90.00
#
_symmetry.space_group_name_H-M   'P 1'
#
loop_
_entity.id
_entity.type
_entity.pdbx_description
1 polymer ?
#
loop_
_entity_poly.entity_id
_entity_poly.type
_entity_poly.pdbx_seq_one_letter_code
_entity_poly.pdbx_strand_id
1 'polypeptide(L)'
;MSAVVEQGGECGSLTPPPIAPPTQGMLAAASAPMVAELAVDADHEYYLAHGSSVAAVLADIEAVVAATELIYSADAAISYQLTSVTVRSDPDDPYETSESGALLSAFRAHWNAEQPGVVRDLAHLFTGSNLDGSVIGIAYVGVVCSSYSGYGLSQSLFTSNFPRRVALTAHELGHNWSAGHCNGEPDCAIMCSGLGGCSGELEQFGDSALASIEAEKGSSSCLSPGVSVDGPVLASVFPAFGPVSGGTELELHGSELPTGPGVVISVASLPAAVLSASASLIRVSTPAALVAGPVDVQLSGPTGVALLEDVFQYDAVIDGGAEKGVLQPEEIARFHLEAPAGARLSASLKRLHKVEGLLPGLRVIGPGEQTLVERSADPDKASKTLWLKQFELPASGNYRVEVFGLAGTSGAFKLGSKLRPLKLIKQTHGIGPATPTVAVPFAAPAGSLLKLARFRALPSQGSFVEIDGQPAALFPTLVSLTGPDGDIPLDGELLFSANGKTVRLLGVPLTVFGDYVLELGGLDGSVGHGKLMLRLKPGK
;
A
#
# COMPACT_ATOMS: atom_id res chain seq x y z
N MET A 1 25.77 21.94 -44.85
CA MET A 1 26.21 21.22 -43.64
C MET A 1 25.57 19.85 -43.71
N SER A 2 26.31 18.87 -44.23
CA SER A 2 25.83 17.49 -44.38
C SER A 2 25.72 16.86 -43.00
N ALA A 3 24.56 16.29 -42.69
CA ALA A 3 24.40 15.39 -41.57
C ALA A 3 25.27 14.16 -41.84
N VAL A 4 26.27 13.93 -40.99
CA VAL A 4 27.00 12.66 -40.95
C VAL A 4 26.03 11.65 -40.36
N VAL A 5 25.61 10.69 -41.18
CA VAL A 5 24.96 9.47 -40.71
C VAL A 5 26.06 8.69 -39.99
N GLU A 6 26.04 8.68 -38.65
CA GLU A 6 26.91 7.77 -37.87
C GLU A 6 26.52 6.34 -38.21
N GLN A 7 27.44 5.62 -38.86
CA GLN A 7 27.26 4.21 -39.21
C GLN A 7 27.22 3.38 -37.93
N GLY A 8 26.16 2.59 -37.73
CA GLY A 8 26.05 1.67 -36.60
C GLY A 8 27.09 0.55 -36.73
N GLY A 9 27.80 0.26 -35.64
CA GLY A 9 28.69 -0.90 -35.55
C GLY A 9 27.92 -2.21 -35.45
N GLU A 10 28.57 -3.29 -35.86
CA GLU A 10 28.10 -4.67 -35.72
C GLU A 10 28.69 -5.29 -34.43
N CYS A 11 28.21 -6.43 -33.97
CA CYS A 11 28.84 -7.16 -32.86
C CYS A 11 29.25 -8.59 -33.27
N GLY A 12 30.21 -9.17 -32.55
CA GLY A 12 30.72 -10.52 -32.78
C GLY A 12 30.15 -11.57 -31.82
N SER A 13 30.16 -12.86 -32.19
CA SER A 13 29.80 -13.97 -31.28
C SER A 13 30.62 -15.25 -31.54
N LEU A 14 30.77 -16.11 -30.53
CA LEU A 14 31.41 -17.43 -30.61
C LEU A 14 30.43 -18.52 -30.06
N THR A 15 30.07 -19.56 -30.84
CA THR A 15 28.95 -20.55 -30.67
C THR A 15 29.34 -21.90 -29.99
N PRO A 16 28.46 -22.94 -29.67
CA PRO A 16 27.03 -23.29 -30.07
C PRO A 16 26.10 -23.93 -28.94
N PRO A 17 24.88 -24.58 -29.13
CA PRO A 17 23.93 -24.83 -30.28
C PRO A 17 22.44 -24.34 -30.02
N PRO A 18 21.41 -24.62 -30.88
CA PRO A 18 20.08 -23.98 -30.77
C PRO A 18 19.12 -24.69 -29.81
N ILE A 19 18.35 -23.91 -29.04
CA ILE A 19 17.32 -24.38 -28.11
C ILE A 19 15.93 -23.94 -28.63
N ALA A 20 14.97 -24.88 -28.58
CA ALA A 20 13.58 -24.71 -29.03
C ALA A 20 12.72 -23.95 -27.99
N PRO A 21 11.60 -23.31 -28.39
CA PRO A 21 10.87 -22.38 -27.54
C PRO A 21 9.87 -23.09 -26.62
N PRO A 22 9.62 -22.59 -25.40
CA PRO A 22 8.35 -22.76 -24.72
C PRO A 22 7.43 -21.54 -24.91
N THR A 23 6.14 -21.85 -24.77
CA THR A 23 4.94 -21.05 -25.06
C THR A 23 4.65 -19.94 -24.05
N GLN A 24 3.96 -18.90 -24.54
CA GLN A 24 3.47 -17.69 -23.85
C GLN A 24 2.72 -17.92 -22.52
N GLY A 25 2.91 -16.96 -21.61
CA GLY A 25 1.81 -16.24 -20.96
C GLY A 25 1.47 -16.62 -19.52
N MET A 26 1.89 -15.78 -18.56
CA MET A 26 1.07 -15.29 -17.45
C MET A 26 1.84 -14.17 -16.73
N LEU A 27 1.18 -13.05 -16.41
CA LEU A 27 1.68 -12.07 -15.45
C LEU A 27 1.92 -12.78 -14.11
N ALA A 28 3.17 -13.16 -13.85
CA ALA A 28 3.59 -13.72 -12.59
C ALA A 28 3.74 -12.59 -11.58
N ALA A 29 3.28 -12.82 -10.35
CA ALA A 29 3.63 -11.98 -9.21
C ALA A 29 5.14 -11.76 -9.21
N ALA A 30 5.59 -10.49 -9.13
CA ALA A 30 6.99 -10.13 -9.20
C ALA A 30 7.78 -10.92 -8.15
N SER A 31 8.51 -11.95 -8.58
CA SER A 31 9.55 -12.55 -7.76
C SER A 31 10.61 -11.51 -7.50
N ALA A 32 11.22 -11.52 -6.31
CA ALA A 32 12.37 -10.67 -6.02
C ALA A 32 13.40 -10.76 -7.17
N PRO A 33 13.99 -9.62 -7.60
CA PRO A 33 14.92 -9.63 -8.71
C PRO A 33 16.11 -10.53 -8.40
N MET A 34 16.67 -11.18 -9.41
CA MET A 34 17.92 -11.92 -9.25
C MET A 34 19.09 -10.96 -9.39
N VAL A 35 19.98 -10.92 -8.42
CA VAL A 35 21.20 -10.09 -8.46
C VAL A 35 22.28 -10.85 -9.21
N ALA A 36 22.81 -10.21 -10.23
CA ALA A 36 24.00 -10.62 -10.96
C ALA A 36 25.19 -9.73 -10.55
N GLU A 37 26.22 -10.34 -10.00
CA GLU A 37 27.46 -9.66 -9.61
C GLU A 37 28.33 -9.38 -10.83
N LEU A 38 28.57 -8.11 -11.13
CA LEU A 38 29.34 -7.67 -12.30
C LEU A 38 30.67 -7.08 -11.86
N ALA A 39 31.77 -7.67 -12.34
CA ALA A 39 33.08 -7.06 -12.26
C ALA A 39 33.43 -6.35 -13.58
N VAL A 40 34.11 -5.22 -13.51
CA VAL A 40 34.49 -4.42 -14.68
C VAL A 40 36.00 -4.21 -14.73
N ASP A 41 36.55 -4.24 -15.94
CA ASP A 41 37.90 -3.78 -16.25
C ASP A 41 37.82 -2.67 -17.31
N ALA A 42 38.73 -1.71 -17.25
CA ALA A 42 38.85 -0.63 -18.21
C ALA A 42 40.31 -0.54 -18.64
N ASP A 43 40.55 -0.72 -19.93
CA ASP A 43 41.90 -0.70 -20.51
C ASP A 43 42.54 0.70 -20.46
N HIS A 44 43.83 0.74 -20.76
CA HIS A 44 44.61 1.97 -20.72
C HIS A 44 44.07 3.00 -21.70
N GLU A 45 43.63 2.58 -22.88
CA GLU A 45 43.01 3.43 -23.90
C GLU A 45 41.74 4.11 -23.37
N TYR A 46 40.89 3.39 -22.61
CA TYR A 46 39.70 3.95 -21.99
C TYR A 46 40.05 4.99 -20.93
N TYR A 47 41.11 4.73 -20.15
CA TYR A 47 41.65 5.67 -19.18
C TYR A 47 42.18 6.95 -19.85
N LEU A 48 42.93 6.82 -20.95
CA LEU A 48 43.40 7.97 -21.73
C LEU A 48 42.25 8.77 -22.34
N ALA A 49 41.21 8.10 -22.86
CA ALA A 49 40.04 8.75 -23.44
C ALA A 49 39.26 9.61 -22.42
N HIS A 50 39.34 9.26 -21.13
CA HIS A 50 38.76 10.03 -20.02
C HIS A 50 39.75 11.02 -19.39
N GLY A 51 40.74 11.48 -20.17
CA GLY A 51 41.69 12.50 -19.75
C GLY A 51 42.66 12.03 -18.67
N SER A 52 43.01 10.74 -18.69
CA SER A 52 43.89 10.11 -17.70
C SER A 52 43.37 10.29 -16.26
N SER A 53 42.06 10.17 -16.07
CA SER A 53 41.42 10.33 -14.77
C SER A 53 40.67 9.05 -14.37
N VAL A 54 41.15 8.37 -13.33
CA VAL A 54 40.47 7.20 -12.74
C VAL A 54 39.05 7.57 -12.29
N ALA A 55 38.88 8.76 -11.70
CA ALA A 55 37.56 9.21 -11.25
C ALA A 55 36.59 9.42 -12.42
N ALA A 56 37.06 9.90 -13.57
CA ALA A 56 36.22 10.08 -14.75
C ALA A 56 35.83 8.73 -15.38
N VAL A 57 36.75 7.76 -15.42
CA VAL A 57 36.46 6.40 -15.86
C VAL A 57 35.41 5.74 -14.96
N LEU A 58 35.58 5.81 -13.63
CA LEU A 58 34.64 5.23 -12.68
C LEU A 58 33.24 5.83 -12.83
N ALA A 59 33.13 7.16 -12.86
CA ALA A 59 31.85 7.85 -13.01
C ALA A 59 31.13 7.49 -14.31
N ASP A 60 31.87 7.30 -15.40
CA ASP A 60 31.31 6.92 -16.70
C ASP A 60 30.85 5.45 -16.73
N ILE A 61 31.64 4.52 -16.19
CA ILE A 61 31.26 3.10 -16.08
C ILE A 61 30.03 2.94 -15.18
N GLU A 62 30.02 3.59 -14.01
CA GLU A 62 28.88 3.56 -13.09
C GLU A 62 27.62 4.08 -13.76
N ALA A 63 27.72 5.17 -14.54
CA ALA A 63 26.57 5.71 -15.26
C ALA A 63 26.04 4.73 -16.33
N VAL A 64 26.92 4.14 -17.15
CA VAL A 64 26.49 3.19 -18.19
C VAL A 64 25.88 1.94 -17.56
N VAL A 65 26.52 1.36 -16.54
CA VAL A 65 26.03 0.14 -15.88
C VAL A 65 24.73 0.39 -15.13
N ALA A 66 24.57 1.53 -14.45
CA ALA A 66 23.30 1.89 -13.81
C ALA A 66 22.16 2.03 -14.83
N ALA A 67 22.43 2.60 -16.01
CA ALA A 67 21.42 2.67 -17.07
C ALA A 67 21.14 1.30 -17.71
N THR A 68 22.13 0.43 -17.84
CA THR A 68 21.94 -0.96 -18.30
C THR A 68 21.13 -1.77 -17.29
N GLU A 69 21.35 -1.57 -15.99
CA GLU A 69 20.57 -2.19 -14.92
C GLU A 69 19.08 -1.85 -15.03
N LEU A 70 18.72 -0.62 -15.38
CA LEU A 70 17.31 -0.24 -15.57
C LEU A 70 16.61 -1.10 -16.64
N ILE A 71 17.30 -1.42 -17.74
CA ILE A 71 16.77 -2.29 -18.80
C ILE A 71 16.54 -3.71 -18.28
N TYR A 72 17.56 -4.30 -17.64
CA TYR A 72 17.48 -5.68 -17.12
C TYR A 72 16.50 -5.83 -15.96
N SER A 73 16.38 -4.81 -15.13
CA SER A 73 15.43 -4.80 -14.00
C SER A 73 13.99 -4.75 -14.51
N ALA A 74 13.72 -3.93 -15.54
CA ALA A 74 12.40 -3.78 -16.14
C ALA A 74 11.98 -5.00 -16.97
N ASP A 75 12.87 -5.52 -17.83
CA ASP A 75 12.50 -6.58 -18.76
C ASP A 75 12.58 -7.98 -18.14
N ALA A 76 13.59 -8.22 -17.31
CA ALA A 76 13.97 -9.56 -16.85
C ALA A 76 14.07 -9.71 -15.32
N ALA A 77 13.70 -8.71 -14.53
CA ALA A 77 13.88 -8.71 -13.07
C ALA A 77 15.30 -9.15 -12.66
N ILE A 78 16.32 -8.64 -13.35
CA ILE A 78 17.74 -8.84 -13.02
C ILE A 78 18.32 -7.50 -12.56
N SER A 79 19.01 -7.51 -11.42
CA SER A 79 19.74 -6.33 -10.91
C SER A 79 21.25 -6.58 -10.99
N TYR A 80 22.00 -5.63 -11.53
CA TYR A 80 23.45 -5.70 -11.52
C TYR A 80 24.03 -5.08 -10.26
N GLN A 81 24.92 -5.82 -9.59
CA GLN A 81 25.74 -5.31 -8.50
C GLN A 81 27.18 -5.19 -8.98
N LEU A 82 27.71 -3.97 -9.06
CA LEU A 82 29.13 -3.77 -9.32
C LEU A 82 29.97 -4.23 -8.12
N THR A 83 30.76 -5.29 -8.29
CA THR A 83 31.60 -5.85 -7.22
C THR A 83 33.03 -5.32 -7.24
N SER A 84 33.55 -5.04 -8.43
CA SER A 84 34.90 -4.52 -8.62
C SER A 84 34.98 -3.73 -9.92
N VAL A 85 35.69 -2.61 -9.92
CA VAL A 85 36.05 -1.86 -11.13
C VAL A 85 37.57 -1.67 -11.13
N THR A 86 38.24 -2.27 -12.11
CA THR A 86 39.68 -2.10 -12.32
C THR A 86 39.93 -1.09 -13.43
N VAL A 87 40.78 -0.09 -13.18
CA VAL A 87 41.17 0.90 -14.19
C VAL A 87 42.66 0.75 -14.47
N ARG A 88 43.04 0.37 -15.70
CA ARG A 88 44.41 0.14 -16.14
C ARG A 88 45.11 1.46 -16.46
N SER A 89 45.52 2.20 -15.42
CA SER A 89 46.22 3.49 -15.62
C SER A 89 47.67 3.37 -16.12
N ASP A 90 48.24 2.17 -16.13
CA ASP A 90 49.58 1.88 -16.65
C ASP A 90 49.49 1.48 -18.14
N PRO A 91 50.36 2.01 -19.02
CA PRO A 91 50.38 1.64 -20.44
C PRO A 91 50.78 0.18 -20.72
N ASP A 92 51.45 -0.51 -19.79
CA ASP A 92 51.80 -1.92 -19.91
C ASP A 92 50.63 -2.80 -19.41
N ASP A 93 49.44 -2.58 -19.99
CA ASP A 93 48.25 -3.39 -19.69
C ASP A 93 48.21 -4.70 -20.52
N PRO A 94 47.39 -5.70 -20.12
CA PRO A 94 47.40 -7.01 -20.75
C PRO A 94 46.67 -7.08 -22.11
N TYR A 95 46.23 -5.96 -22.68
CA TYR A 95 45.25 -5.87 -23.77
C TYR A 95 45.83 -5.27 -25.07
N GLU A 96 46.87 -5.88 -25.63
CA GLU A 96 47.65 -5.32 -26.75
C GLU A 96 47.05 -5.55 -28.17
N THR A 97 45.74 -5.82 -28.32
CA THR A 97 45.14 -6.19 -29.62
C THR A 97 43.78 -5.51 -29.86
N SER A 98 43.54 -5.07 -31.11
CA SER A 98 42.26 -4.53 -31.57
C SER A 98 41.34 -5.58 -32.23
N GLU A 99 41.82 -6.80 -32.47
CA GLU A 99 40.98 -7.90 -32.94
C GLU A 99 40.09 -8.38 -31.78
N SER A 100 38.77 -8.27 -31.94
CA SER A 100 37.80 -8.40 -30.84
C SER A 100 37.80 -9.79 -30.19
N GLY A 101 37.92 -10.86 -30.99
CA GLY A 101 37.98 -12.22 -30.48
C GLY A 101 39.25 -12.53 -29.67
N ALA A 102 40.39 -12.03 -30.15
CA ALA A 102 41.67 -12.12 -29.48
C ALA A 102 41.69 -11.28 -28.19
N LEU A 103 41.11 -10.08 -28.22
CA LEU A 103 40.99 -9.21 -27.05
C LEU A 103 40.12 -9.84 -25.95
N LEU A 104 38.93 -10.36 -26.30
CA LEU A 104 38.08 -11.08 -25.35
C LEU A 104 38.78 -12.31 -24.77
N SER A 105 39.54 -13.02 -25.60
CA SER A 105 40.31 -14.19 -25.15
C SER A 105 41.46 -13.81 -24.21
N ALA A 106 42.13 -12.69 -24.45
CA ALA A 106 43.17 -12.13 -23.58
C ALA A 106 42.57 -11.68 -22.24
N PHE A 107 41.44 -10.95 -22.27
CA PHE A 107 40.70 -10.54 -21.07
C PHE A 107 40.33 -11.72 -20.17
N ARG A 108 39.69 -12.74 -20.75
CA ARG A 108 39.36 -13.98 -20.05
C ARG A 108 40.60 -14.66 -19.45
N ALA A 109 41.66 -14.81 -20.25
CA ALA A 109 42.87 -15.50 -19.82
C ALA A 109 43.55 -14.78 -18.64
N HIS A 110 43.66 -13.46 -18.73
CA HIS A 110 44.23 -12.61 -17.69
C HIS A 110 43.44 -12.69 -16.38
N TRP A 111 42.11 -12.52 -16.44
CA TRP A 111 41.27 -12.56 -15.24
C TRP A 111 41.20 -13.94 -14.60
N ASN A 112 41.19 -15.01 -15.39
CA ASN A 112 41.25 -16.38 -14.85
C ASN A 112 42.58 -16.66 -14.11
N ALA A 113 43.68 -16.03 -14.54
CA ALA A 113 44.99 -16.20 -13.92
C ALA A 113 45.17 -15.30 -12.69
N GLU A 114 44.81 -14.01 -12.81
CA GLU A 114 45.22 -12.97 -11.87
C GLU A 114 44.08 -12.43 -10.99
N GLN A 115 42.81 -12.71 -11.32
CA GLN A 115 41.64 -12.24 -10.56
C GLN A 115 40.74 -13.36 -10.00
N PRO A 116 41.25 -14.53 -9.55
CA PRO A 116 40.38 -15.64 -9.11
C PRO A 116 39.63 -15.35 -7.80
N GLY A 117 40.05 -14.34 -7.03
CA GLY A 117 39.43 -13.95 -5.76
C GLY A 117 38.34 -12.88 -5.87
N VAL A 118 38.12 -12.32 -7.06
CA VAL A 118 37.05 -11.33 -7.26
C VAL A 118 35.71 -12.07 -7.34
N VAL A 119 34.81 -11.72 -6.43
CA VAL A 119 33.43 -12.24 -6.38
C VAL A 119 32.65 -11.63 -7.55
N ARG A 120 32.12 -12.47 -8.43
CA ARG A 120 31.42 -12.07 -9.66
C ARG A 120 30.69 -13.25 -10.32
N ASP A 121 29.65 -12.91 -11.06
CA ASP A 121 28.95 -13.80 -11.98
C ASP A 121 29.40 -13.57 -13.42
N LEU A 122 29.78 -12.32 -13.74
CA LEU A 122 30.28 -11.87 -15.04
C LEU A 122 31.44 -10.88 -14.87
N ALA A 123 32.34 -10.84 -15.84
CA ALA A 123 33.32 -9.77 -15.98
C ALA A 123 33.19 -9.07 -17.35
N HIS A 124 33.18 -7.74 -17.37
CA HIS A 124 33.01 -6.97 -18.60
C HIS A 124 34.14 -5.97 -18.81
N LEU A 125 34.70 -5.93 -20.02
CA LEU A 125 35.74 -4.97 -20.39
C LEU A 125 35.14 -3.76 -21.10
N PHE A 126 35.37 -2.57 -20.56
CA PHE A 126 35.15 -1.30 -21.26
C PHE A 126 36.46 -0.91 -21.94
N THR A 127 36.51 -1.06 -23.27
CA THR A 127 37.72 -0.80 -24.05
C THR A 127 37.66 0.56 -24.74
N GLY A 128 38.76 1.31 -24.64
CA GLY A 128 39.00 2.51 -25.45
C GLY A 128 39.68 2.20 -26.78
N SER A 129 40.14 0.96 -26.97
CA SER A 129 40.71 0.50 -28.23
C SER A 129 39.66 0.56 -29.34
N ASN A 130 40.08 1.03 -30.52
CA ASN A 130 39.23 0.98 -31.70
C ASN A 130 39.34 -0.41 -32.33
N LEU A 131 38.30 -1.23 -32.15
CA LEU A 131 38.27 -2.61 -32.61
C LEU A 131 38.34 -2.70 -34.14
N ASP A 132 38.90 -3.81 -34.62
CA ASP A 132 39.06 -4.06 -36.05
C ASP A 132 37.71 -4.29 -36.73
N GLY A 133 37.52 -3.65 -37.89
CA GLY A 133 36.33 -3.83 -38.71
C GLY A 133 35.11 -3.06 -38.21
N SER A 134 33.93 -3.67 -38.31
CA SER A 134 32.66 -3.10 -37.86
C SER A 134 32.30 -3.48 -36.43
N VAL A 135 33.06 -4.38 -35.80
CA VAL A 135 32.71 -4.95 -34.49
C VAL A 135 32.91 -3.92 -33.38
N ILE A 136 31.88 -3.60 -32.60
CA ILE A 136 31.95 -2.66 -31.46
C ILE A 136 31.79 -3.36 -30.09
N GLY A 137 31.53 -4.66 -30.08
CA GLY A 137 31.41 -5.48 -28.89
C GLY A 137 31.44 -6.97 -29.22
N ILE A 138 31.82 -7.78 -28.23
CA ILE A 138 31.80 -9.25 -28.34
C ILE A 138 31.69 -9.87 -26.95
N ALA A 139 30.96 -10.97 -26.85
CA ALA A 139 30.82 -11.73 -25.63
C ALA A 139 30.71 -13.24 -25.89
N TYR A 140 31.06 -14.03 -24.88
CA TYR A 140 30.74 -15.46 -24.88
C TYR A 140 29.23 -15.65 -24.62
N VAL A 141 28.64 -16.69 -25.21
CA VAL A 141 27.19 -16.88 -25.19
C VAL A 141 26.77 -17.94 -24.16
N GLY A 142 25.78 -17.63 -23.31
CA GLY A 142 25.20 -18.58 -22.34
C GLY A 142 26.21 -19.04 -21.30
N VAL A 143 26.82 -18.07 -20.62
CA VAL A 143 27.99 -18.28 -19.75
C VAL A 143 27.85 -17.60 -18.40
N VAL A 144 26.65 -17.13 -18.03
CA VAL A 144 26.42 -16.59 -16.68
C VAL A 144 26.81 -17.65 -15.66
N CYS A 145 27.42 -17.23 -14.54
CA CYS A 145 28.00 -18.10 -13.52
C CYS A 145 29.25 -18.90 -13.94
N SER A 146 29.69 -18.84 -15.20
CA SER A 146 30.91 -19.53 -15.62
C SER A 146 32.14 -18.76 -15.16
N SER A 147 32.84 -19.30 -14.18
CA SER A 147 34.14 -18.74 -13.73
C SER A 147 35.23 -18.81 -14.81
N TYR A 148 35.05 -19.63 -15.85
CA TYR A 148 35.99 -19.74 -16.96
C TYR A 148 35.66 -18.82 -18.15
N SER A 149 34.37 -18.64 -18.47
CA SER A 149 33.93 -18.03 -19.73
C SER A 149 32.92 -16.88 -19.59
N GLY A 150 32.50 -16.50 -18.38
CA GLY A 150 31.60 -15.37 -18.12
C GLY A 150 32.26 -14.01 -18.39
N TYR A 151 32.50 -13.71 -19.66
CA TYR A 151 33.19 -12.51 -20.12
C TYR A 151 32.52 -11.88 -21.34
N GLY A 152 32.54 -10.55 -21.39
CA GLY A 152 32.18 -9.73 -22.55
C GLY A 152 33.02 -8.46 -22.62
N LEU A 153 32.97 -7.76 -23.76
CA LEU A 153 33.60 -6.45 -23.91
C LEU A 153 32.77 -5.52 -24.78
N SER A 154 32.88 -4.22 -24.50
CA SER A 154 32.25 -3.15 -25.28
C SER A 154 33.25 -2.04 -25.58
N GLN A 155 33.38 -1.66 -26.85
CA GLN A 155 33.99 -0.40 -27.27
C GLN A 155 33.00 0.74 -26.95
N SER A 156 32.74 1.01 -25.67
CA SER A 156 31.66 1.90 -25.22
C SER A 156 31.76 3.31 -25.81
N LEU A 157 32.95 3.78 -26.17
CA LEU A 157 33.18 5.11 -26.76
C LEU A 157 33.09 5.15 -28.29
N PHE A 158 32.52 4.13 -28.95
CA PHE A 158 32.25 4.15 -30.38
C PHE A 158 31.32 5.30 -30.82
N THR A 159 30.55 5.87 -29.89
CA THR A 159 29.68 7.04 -30.07
C THR A 159 29.62 7.85 -28.78
N SER A 160 29.32 9.15 -28.88
CA SER A 160 28.99 9.98 -27.72
C SER A 160 27.51 9.91 -27.32
N ASN A 161 26.67 9.18 -28.07
CA ASN A 161 25.25 9.00 -27.78
C ASN A 161 25.06 8.01 -26.62
N PHE A 162 24.78 8.52 -25.43
CA PHE A 162 24.70 7.73 -24.20
C PHE A 162 23.72 6.52 -24.28
N PRO A 163 22.47 6.67 -24.77
CA PRO A 163 21.58 5.51 -24.99
C PRO A 163 22.19 4.39 -25.85
N ARG A 164 22.93 4.73 -26.91
CA ARG A 164 23.61 3.73 -27.75
C ARG A 164 24.75 3.02 -27.01
N ARG A 165 25.44 3.70 -26.10
CA ARG A 165 26.49 3.09 -25.26
C ARG A 165 25.89 2.10 -24.27
N VAL A 166 24.79 2.48 -23.63
CA VAL A 166 24.01 1.63 -22.72
C VAL A 166 23.48 0.40 -23.45
N ALA A 167 22.89 0.59 -24.64
CA ALA A 167 22.37 -0.50 -25.45
C ALA A 167 23.46 -1.46 -25.93
N LEU A 168 24.67 -0.97 -26.25
CA LEU A 168 25.81 -1.84 -26.56
C LEU A 168 26.19 -2.71 -25.36
N THR A 169 26.35 -2.13 -24.16
CA THR A 169 26.66 -2.91 -22.96
C THR A 169 25.55 -3.92 -22.64
N ALA A 170 24.28 -3.51 -22.78
CA ALA A 170 23.14 -4.40 -22.59
C ALA A 170 23.12 -5.56 -23.59
N HIS A 171 23.48 -5.30 -24.85
CA HIS A 171 23.58 -6.29 -25.92
C HIS A 171 24.63 -7.37 -25.60
N GLU A 172 25.83 -6.96 -25.23
CA GLU A 172 26.93 -7.89 -24.97
C GLU A 172 26.68 -8.73 -23.71
N LEU A 173 26.10 -8.12 -22.66
CA LEU A 173 25.61 -8.88 -21.52
C LEU A 173 24.48 -9.84 -21.95
N GLY A 174 23.64 -9.46 -22.90
CA GLY A 174 22.53 -10.29 -23.41
C GLY A 174 23.05 -11.59 -24.01
N HIS A 175 24.17 -11.54 -24.72
CA HIS A 175 24.89 -12.74 -25.15
C HIS A 175 25.32 -13.61 -23.98
N ASN A 176 25.91 -13.04 -22.92
CA ASN A 176 26.23 -13.83 -21.73
C ASN A 176 24.99 -14.54 -21.15
N TRP A 177 23.83 -13.88 -21.17
CA TRP A 177 22.50 -14.43 -20.83
C TRP A 177 21.87 -15.33 -21.91
N SER A 178 22.67 -15.87 -22.83
CA SER A 178 22.25 -16.79 -23.90
C SER A 178 21.35 -16.18 -24.99
N ALA A 179 21.16 -14.86 -25.03
CA ALA A 179 20.40 -14.23 -26.12
C ALA A 179 21.20 -14.23 -27.43
N GLY A 180 20.58 -14.72 -28.51
CA GLY A 180 21.12 -14.62 -29.87
C GLY A 180 20.65 -13.35 -30.58
N HIS A 181 21.21 -13.08 -31.77
CA HIS A 181 20.70 -12.00 -32.61
C HIS A 181 19.30 -12.30 -33.12
N CYS A 182 18.45 -11.26 -33.19
CA CYS A 182 17.06 -11.35 -33.61
C CYS A 182 16.81 -10.84 -35.04
N ASN A 183 17.87 -10.70 -35.85
CA ASN A 183 17.82 -10.05 -37.16
C ASN A 183 16.63 -10.50 -38.02
N GLY A 184 15.81 -9.55 -38.47
CA GLY A 184 14.65 -9.81 -39.32
C GLY A 184 13.35 -10.06 -38.56
N GLU A 185 13.39 -10.20 -37.22
CA GLU A 185 12.18 -10.24 -36.39
C GLU A 185 11.59 -8.84 -36.20
N PRO A 186 10.25 -8.70 -36.17
CA PRO A 186 9.56 -7.41 -36.11
C PRO A 186 9.78 -6.66 -34.79
N ASP A 187 10.04 -7.37 -33.71
CA ASP A 187 10.33 -6.87 -32.36
C ASP A 187 11.84 -6.82 -32.07
N CYS A 188 12.69 -7.01 -33.08
CA CYS A 188 14.13 -7.05 -32.87
C CYS A 188 14.69 -5.69 -32.43
N ALA A 189 14.95 -5.57 -31.13
CA ALA A 189 15.41 -4.37 -30.44
C ALA A 189 16.91 -4.46 -30.11
N ILE A 190 17.30 -4.43 -28.82
CA ILE A 190 18.70 -4.39 -28.37
C ILE A 190 19.56 -5.49 -29.01
N MET A 191 19.06 -6.72 -29.17
CA MET A 191 19.81 -7.84 -29.75
C MET A 191 19.92 -7.83 -31.30
N CYS A 192 19.61 -6.71 -31.96
CA CYS A 192 19.92 -6.53 -33.38
C CYS A 192 21.45 -6.54 -33.60
N SER A 193 21.95 -7.30 -34.58
CA SER A 193 23.40 -7.42 -34.79
C SER A 193 24.08 -6.13 -35.23
N GLY A 194 23.32 -5.22 -35.86
CA GLY A 194 23.74 -3.83 -36.07
C GLY A 194 22.96 -2.95 -35.11
N LEU A 195 23.62 -2.38 -34.10
CA LEU A 195 22.95 -1.73 -32.98
C LEU A 195 22.04 -0.57 -33.46
N GLY A 196 20.74 -0.66 -33.16
CA GLY A 196 19.72 0.30 -33.61
C GLY A 196 19.35 0.21 -35.09
N GLY A 197 19.82 -0.82 -35.81
CA GLY A 197 19.56 -1.04 -37.25
C GLY A 197 18.26 -1.80 -37.56
N CYS A 198 17.65 -2.44 -36.57
CA CYS A 198 16.40 -3.19 -36.70
C CYS A 198 15.20 -2.27 -36.39
N SER A 199 14.45 -2.51 -35.30
CA SER A 199 13.32 -1.65 -34.92
C SER A 199 13.72 -0.22 -34.54
N GLY A 200 15.01 -0.01 -34.23
CA GLY A 200 15.54 1.25 -33.70
C GLY A 200 15.39 1.39 -32.18
N GLU A 201 14.75 0.42 -31.52
CA GLU A 201 14.58 0.39 -30.06
C GLU A 201 15.89 0.03 -29.37
N LEU A 202 16.28 0.84 -28.38
CA LEU A 202 17.55 0.74 -27.63
C LEU A 202 17.36 0.51 -26.13
N GLU A 203 16.12 0.57 -25.63
CA GLU A 203 15.81 0.60 -24.20
C GLU A 203 15.10 -0.67 -23.71
N GLN A 204 14.89 -1.66 -24.59
CA GLN A 204 14.23 -2.93 -24.25
C GLN A 204 14.71 -4.10 -25.11
N PHE A 205 14.55 -5.31 -24.59
CA PHE A 205 14.74 -6.56 -25.33
C PHE A 205 13.49 -6.93 -26.14
N GLY A 206 13.70 -7.63 -27.26
CA GLY A 206 12.62 -8.31 -27.97
C GLY A 206 12.24 -9.62 -27.28
N ASP A 207 11.09 -10.19 -27.63
CA ASP A 207 10.49 -11.36 -26.98
C ASP A 207 11.45 -12.58 -27.01
N SER A 208 12.13 -12.80 -28.13
CA SER A 208 13.05 -13.93 -28.31
C SER A 208 14.32 -13.81 -27.44
N ALA A 209 14.85 -12.60 -27.31
CA ALA A 209 15.98 -12.31 -26.45
C ALA A 209 15.58 -12.48 -24.98
N LEU A 210 14.43 -11.89 -24.59
CA LEU A 210 13.93 -11.98 -23.24
C LEU A 210 13.64 -13.43 -22.81
N ALA A 211 13.05 -14.24 -23.69
CA ALA A 211 12.84 -15.66 -23.42
C ALA A 211 14.15 -16.43 -23.16
N SER A 212 15.24 -16.06 -23.85
CA SER A 212 16.55 -16.67 -23.65
C SER A 212 17.19 -16.23 -22.31
N ILE A 213 17.09 -14.94 -22.01
CA ILE A 213 17.58 -14.35 -20.75
C ILE A 213 16.88 -14.99 -19.55
N GLU A 214 15.54 -15.09 -19.59
CA GLU A 214 14.75 -15.71 -18.52
C GLU A 214 15.09 -17.20 -18.33
N ALA A 215 15.35 -17.92 -19.42
CA ALA A 215 15.74 -19.33 -19.35
C ALA A 215 17.12 -19.52 -18.68
N GLU A 216 18.11 -18.68 -19.06
CA GLU A 216 19.44 -18.70 -18.45
C GLU A 216 19.40 -18.24 -16.99
N LYS A 217 18.60 -17.23 -16.66
CA LYS A 217 18.35 -16.80 -15.28
C LYS A 217 17.79 -17.94 -14.43
N GLY A 218 16.84 -18.72 -14.98
CA GLY A 218 16.25 -19.86 -14.30
C GLY A 218 17.20 -21.05 -14.06
N SER A 219 18.28 -21.17 -14.84
CA SER A 219 19.30 -22.22 -14.70
C SER A 219 20.55 -21.78 -13.92
N SER A 220 20.73 -20.47 -13.73
CA SER A 220 21.90 -19.85 -13.10
C SER A 220 21.90 -19.99 -11.58
N SER A 221 22.92 -20.65 -11.04
CA SER A 221 23.01 -20.97 -9.59
C SER A 221 23.82 -19.98 -8.75
N CYS A 222 24.57 -19.09 -9.40
CA CYS A 222 25.40 -18.07 -8.73
C CYS A 222 24.60 -16.84 -8.29
N LEU A 223 23.47 -16.58 -8.97
CA LEU A 223 22.64 -15.41 -8.73
C LEU A 223 22.06 -15.44 -7.32
N SER A 224 22.09 -14.29 -6.65
CA SER A 224 21.51 -14.14 -5.31
C SER A 224 20.14 -13.47 -5.38
N PRO A 225 19.18 -13.81 -4.51
CA PRO A 225 17.94 -13.06 -4.43
C PRO A 225 18.23 -11.61 -4.01
N GLY A 226 17.82 -10.66 -4.83
CA GLY A 226 17.88 -9.23 -4.55
C GLY A 226 16.78 -8.80 -3.58
N VAL A 227 16.94 -7.60 -3.05
CA VAL A 227 15.82 -6.89 -2.40
C VAL A 227 14.95 -6.33 -3.53
N SER A 228 13.65 -6.58 -3.50
CA SER A 228 12.71 -6.01 -4.48
C SER A 228 12.84 -4.49 -4.53
N VAL A 229 13.19 -3.94 -5.69
CA VAL A 229 13.29 -2.50 -5.96
C VAL A 229 11.95 -1.87 -6.38
N ASP A 230 10.92 -2.69 -6.61
CA ASP A 230 9.55 -2.20 -6.50
C ASP A 230 9.33 -1.84 -5.03
N GLY A 231 9.41 -0.55 -4.72
CA GLY A 231 9.12 -0.02 -3.40
C GLY A 231 7.73 -0.45 -2.91
N PRO A 232 7.36 -0.08 -1.68
CA PRO A 232 6.05 -0.45 -1.14
C PRO A 232 4.92 -0.09 -2.10
N VAL A 233 3.97 -1.01 -2.29
CA VAL A 233 2.76 -0.75 -3.09
C VAL A 233 1.59 -0.55 -2.15
N LEU A 234 1.03 0.66 -2.14
CA LEU A 234 -0.28 0.92 -1.54
C LEU A 234 -1.36 0.65 -2.58
N ALA A 235 -2.24 -0.31 -2.31
CA ALA A 235 -3.31 -0.70 -3.24
C ALA A 235 -4.63 -0.01 -2.91
N SER A 236 -4.98 0.11 -1.63
CA SER A 236 -6.23 0.76 -1.21
C SER A 236 -6.20 1.22 0.25
N VAL A 237 -7.16 2.08 0.59
CA VAL A 237 -7.44 2.48 1.97
C VAL A 237 -8.88 2.16 2.33
N PHE A 238 -9.15 1.82 3.58
CA PHE A 238 -10.50 1.60 4.08
C PHE A 238 -10.61 1.97 5.57
N PRO A 239 -11.66 2.70 6.00
CA PRO A 239 -12.66 3.37 5.18
C PRO A 239 -12.07 4.56 4.40
N ALA A 240 -12.65 4.91 3.26
CA ALA A 240 -12.22 6.04 2.42
C ALA A 240 -12.59 7.43 2.98
N PHE A 241 -13.12 7.51 4.20
CA PHE A 241 -13.52 8.77 4.79
C PHE A 241 -13.59 8.83 6.32
N GLY A 242 -13.51 10.05 6.84
CA GLY A 242 -13.57 10.33 8.27
C GLY A 242 -13.83 11.81 8.59
N PRO A 243 -13.95 12.17 9.88
CA PRO A 243 -14.22 13.54 10.28
C PRO A 243 -12.95 14.39 10.23
N VAL A 244 -13.09 15.69 9.94
CA VAL A 244 -11.99 16.67 10.06
C VAL A 244 -11.32 16.69 11.45
N SER A 245 -11.97 16.18 12.50
CA SER A 245 -11.36 16.03 13.82
C SER A 245 -10.29 14.92 13.91
N GLY A 246 -10.14 14.08 12.87
CA GLY A 246 -9.25 12.92 12.90
C GLY A 246 -9.77 11.77 13.75
N GLY A 247 -8.91 10.79 14.02
CA GLY A 247 -9.19 9.63 14.87
C GLY A 247 -9.77 8.42 14.13
N THR A 248 -9.96 8.49 12.81
CA THR A 248 -10.42 7.34 12.02
C THR A 248 -9.33 6.29 11.95
N GLU A 249 -9.62 5.07 12.40
CA GLU A 249 -8.77 3.91 12.16
C GLU A 249 -8.87 3.51 10.68
N LEU A 250 -7.77 3.68 9.96
CA LEU A 250 -7.59 3.36 8.54
C LEU A 250 -6.79 2.08 8.38
N GLU A 251 -7.29 1.20 7.52
CA GLU A 251 -6.59 0.06 6.95
C GLU A 251 -5.98 0.44 5.60
N LEU A 252 -4.66 0.30 5.49
CA LEU A 252 -3.90 0.50 4.27
C LEU A 252 -3.49 -0.88 3.74
N HIS A 253 -4.11 -1.31 2.64
CA HIS A 253 -3.86 -2.62 2.03
C HIS A 253 -2.82 -2.46 0.92
N GLY A 254 -1.90 -3.42 0.81
CA GLY A 254 -0.79 -3.34 -0.13
C GLY A 254 0.09 -4.58 -0.18
N SER A 255 1.26 -4.43 -0.78
CA SER A 255 2.31 -5.45 -0.82
C SER A 255 3.67 -4.82 -0.50
N GLU A 256 4.55 -5.60 0.12
CA GLU A 256 5.89 -5.16 0.54
C GLU A 256 5.88 -3.88 1.39
N LEU A 257 4.85 -3.72 2.22
CA LEU A 257 4.74 -2.55 3.10
C LEU A 257 5.82 -2.62 4.19
N PRO A 258 6.70 -1.61 4.31
CA PRO A 258 7.78 -1.64 5.28
C PRO A 258 7.22 -1.59 6.70
N THR A 259 7.86 -2.34 7.59
CA THR A 259 7.54 -2.35 9.02
C THR A 259 8.78 -1.97 9.82
N GLY A 260 8.60 -1.22 10.91
CA GLY A 260 9.69 -0.86 11.82
C GLY A 260 10.14 0.61 11.73
N PRO A 261 11.31 0.93 12.33
CA PRO A 261 11.77 2.30 12.48
C PRO A 261 12.07 2.95 11.12
N GLY A 262 11.72 4.24 10.99
CA GLY A 262 11.91 5.01 9.75
C GLY A 262 10.73 4.97 8.78
N VAL A 263 9.69 4.19 9.07
CA VAL A 263 8.42 4.25 8.33
C VAL A 263 7.57 5.41 8.85
N VAL A 264 7.17 6.30 7.94
CA VAL A 264 6.26 7.42 8.20
C VAL A 264 5.06 7.26 7.30
N ILE A 265 3.87 7.30 7.89
CA ILE A 265 2.62 7.35 7.15
C ILE A 265 2.02 8.72 7.38
N SER A 266 1.61 9.38 6.30
CA SER A 266 0.94 10.67 6.37
C SER A 266 -0.39 10.64 5.64
N VAL A 267 -1.36 11.32 6.23
CA VAL A 267 -2.68 11.59 5.65
C VAL A 267 -2.83 13.10 5.61
N ALA A 268 -3.15 13.67 4.44
CA ALA A 268 -3.14 15.13 4.25
C ALA A 268 -1.78 15.80 4.58
N SER A 269 -0.67 15.13 4.25
CA SER A 269 0.70 15.55 4.61
C SER A 269 0.96 15.69 6.13
N LEU A 270 0.06 15.22 6.98
CA LEU A 270 0.23 15.18 8.43
C LEU A 270 0.52 13.75 8.89
N PRO A 271 1.43 13.53 9.85
CA PRO A 271 1.77 12.19 10.30
C PRO A 271 0.58 11.50 10.97
N ALA A 272 0.28 10.28 10.53
CA ALA A 272 -0.73 9.40 11.10
C ALA A 272 -0.11 8.46 12.14
N ALA A 273 -0.85 8.20 13.23
CA ALA A 273 -0.35 7.32 14.28
C ALA A 273 -0.48 5.84 13.86
N VAL A 274 0.62 5.10 13.79
CA VAL A 274 0.60 3.68 13.41
C VAL A 274 0.10 2.83 14.57
N LEU A 275 -0.96 2.04 14.35
CA LEU A 275 -1.58 1.16 15.33
C LEU A 275 -1.04 -0.28 15.21
N SER A 276 -0.88 -0.78 13.99
CA SER A 276 -0.26 -2.08 13.71
C SER A 276 0.26 -2.12 12.28
N ALA A 277 1.31 -2.87 11.99
CA ALA A 277 1.88 -2.96 10.65
C ALA A 277 2.29 -4.40 10.30
N SER A 278 2.01 -4.81 9.06
CA SER A 278 2.52 -6.01 8.41
C SER A 278 2.91 -5.68 6.96
N ALA A 279 3.52 -6.65 6.27
CA ALA A 279 3.92 -6.49 4.87
C ALA A 279 2.75 -6.29 3.88
N SER A 280 1.50 -6.56 4.30
CA SER A 280 0.31 -6.43 3.43
C SER A 280 -0.80 -5.55 3.99
N LEU A 281 -0.72 -5.17 5.26
CA LEU A 281 -1.73 -4.35 5.93
C LEU A 281 -1.10 -3.48 7.00
N ILE A 282 -1.30 -2.17 6.90
CA ILE A 282 -0.98 -1.23 7.98
C ILE A 282 -2.25 -0.57 8.50
N ARG A 283 -2.45 -0.58 9.82
CA ARG A 283 -3.49 0.19 10.49
C ARG A 283 -2.92 1.47 11.07
N VAL A 284 -3.56 2.60 10.77
CA VAL A 284 -3.19 3.91 11.31
C VAL A 284 -4.41 4.66 11.84
N SER A 285 -4.20 5.64 12.71
CA SER A 285 -5.23 6.61 13.11
C SER A 285 -5.01 7.94 12.40
N THR A 286 -6.05 8.47 11.75
CA THR A 286 -5.96 9.72 11.00
C THR A 286 -5.68 10.91 11.92
N PRO A 287 -4.81 11.86 11.51
CA PRO A 287 -4.63 13.11 12.22
C PRO A 287 -5.88 14.01 12.08
N ALA A 288 -5.97 15.04 12.92
CA ALA A 288 -6.95 16.11 12.73
C ALA A 288 -6.55 16.99 11.54
N ALA A 289 -7.52 17.35 10.70
CA ALA A 289 -7.35 18.23 9.54
C ALA A 289 -8.02 19.60 9.78
N LEU A 290 -7.49 20.63 9.11
CA LEU A 290 -8.04 21.99 9.23
C LEU A 290 -9.23 22.26 8.31
N VAL A 291 -9.33 21.53 7.20
CA VAL A 291 -10.31 21.74 6.14
C VAL A 291 -10.83 20.39 5.66
N ALA A 292 -12.13 20.32 5.33
CA ALA A 292 -12.73 19.15 4.69
C ALA A 292 -12.33 19.09 3.20
N GLY A 293 -12.09 17.90 2.68
CA GLY A 293 -11.60 17.71 1.31
C GLY A 293 -11.01 16.32 1.09
N PRO A 294 -10.82 15.91 -0.18
CA PRO A 294 -10.01 14.76 -0.53
C PRO A 294 -8.55 15.06 -0.20
N VAL A 295 -7.83 14.04 0.23
CA VAL A 295 -6.43 14.13 0.63
C VAL A 295 -5.70 12.85 0.26
N ASP A 296 -4.40 13.01 0.02
CA ASP A 296 -3.51 11.90 -0.27
C ASP A 296 -3.19 11.10 0.99
N VAL A 297 -2.90 9.82 0.76
CA VAL A 297 -2.29 8.93 1.74
C VAL A 297 -0.94 8.49 1.21
N GLN A 298 0.10 8.79 1.99
CA GLN A 298 1.47 8.50 1.62
C GLN A 298 2.13 7.63 2.68
N LEU A 299 2.90 6.65 2.22
CA LEU A 299 3.84 5.89 3.02
C LEU A 299 5.25 6.24 2.55
N SER A 300 6.15 6.52 3.49
CA SER A 300 7.57 6.74 3.24
C SER A 300 8.37 5.83 4.15
N GLY A 301 9.33 5.09 3.60
CA GLY A 301 10.19 4.20 4.36
C GLY A 301 11.55 3.99 3.71
N PRO A 302 12.44 3.21 4.35
CA PRO A 302 13.80 2.94 3.83
C PRO A 302 13.79 2.26 2.45
N THR A 303 12.72 1.53 2.13
CA THR A 303 12.52 0.79 0.88
C THR A 303 11.81 1.59 -0.21
N GLY A 304 11.45 2.86 0.05
CA GLY A 304 10.82 3.74 -0.95
C GLY A 304 9.60 4.49 -0.44
N VAL A 305 8.86 5.08 -1.38
CA VAL A 305 7.65 5.88 -1.15
C VAL A 305 6.49 5.28 -1.93
N ALA A 306 5.33 5.17 -1.29
CA ALA A 306 4.06 4.80 -1.92
C ALA A 306 3.07 5.94 -1.72
N LEU A 307 2.30 6.28 -2.76
CA LEU A 307 1.33 7.38 -2.75
C LEU A 307 0.01 6.93 -3.37
N LEU A 308 -1.09 7.20 -2.66
CA LEU A 308 -2.44 7.16 -3.22
C LEU A 308 -3.02 8.57 -3.14
N GLU A 309 -3.25 9.17 -4.30
CA GLU A 309 -3.78 10.54 -4.44
C GLU A 309 -5.29 10.56 -4.21
N ASP A 310 -5.78 11.59 -3.51
CA ASP A 310 -7.21 11.87 -3.28
C ASP A 310 -8.05 10.68 -2.77
N VAL A 311 -7.42 9.70 -2.12
CA VAL A 311 -8.04 8.41 -1.77
C VAL A 311 -8.83 8.46 -0.46
N PHE A 312 -8.50 9.39 0.44
CA PHE A 312 -9.20 9.59 1.70
C PHE A 312 -9.88 10.96 1.71
N GLN A 313 -11.12 11.01 2.20
CA GLN A 313 -11.90 12.25 2.24
C GLN A 313 -12.22 12.64 3.69
N TYR A 314 -11.72 13.81 4.10
CA TYR A 314 -12.18 14.46 5.32
C TYR A 314 -13.52 15.14 5.09
N ASP A 315 -14.48 14.83 5.95
CA ASP A 315 -15.83 15.39 5.93
C ASP A 315 -16.06 16.30 7.14
N ALA A 316 -16.86 17.36 6.95
CA ALA A 316 -17.25 18.25 8.03
C ALA A 316 -18.18 17.51 9.03
N VAL A 317 -17.97 17.67 10.33
CA VAL A 317 -18.77 16.96 11.35
C VAL A 317 -20.17 17.55 11.47
N ILE A 318 -21.20 16.70 11.57
CA ILE A 318 -22.58 17.10 11.89
C ILE A 318 -23.13 16.30 13.09
N ASP A 319 -22.94 16.82 14.30
CA ASP A 319 -23.28 16.15 15.57
C ASP A 319 -24.61 16.60 16.20
N GLY A 320 -25.46 17.25 15.42
CA GLY A 320 -26.79 17.70 15.83
C GLY A 320 -26.92 19.20 15.77
N GLY A 321 -27.82 19.70 14.94
CA GLY A 321 -27.89 21.13 14.66
C GLY A 321 -28.38 21.40 13.26
N ALA A 322 -27.93 22.51 12.69
CA ALA A 322 -28.21 22.80 11.29
C ALA A 322 -27.05 23.50 10.58
N GLU A 323 -26.55 22.82 9.56
CA GLU A 323 -25.52 23.32 8.66
C GLU A 323 -26.15 24.06 7.47
N LYS A 324 -25.44 25.08 6.98
CA LYS A 324 -25.80 25.79 5.75
C LYS A 324 -24.66 25.66 4.77
N GLY A 325 -24.99 25.49 3.49
CA GLY A 325 -23.99 25.43 2.44
C GLY A 325 -24.56 25.92 1.11
N VAL A 326 -23.69 25.97 0.12
CA VAL A 326 -24.03 26.24 -1.28
C VAL A 326 -23.46 25.08 -2.09
N LEU A 327 -24.28 24.43 -2.90
CA LEU A 327 -23.84 23.42 -3.86
C LEU A 327 -23.60 24.10 -5.21
N GLN A 328 -22.45 23.83 -5.82
CA GLN A 328 -22.20 24.04 -7.23
C GLN A 328 -22.81 22.90 -8.08
N PRO A 329 -22.94 23.07 -9.40
CA PRO A 329 -23.34 21.99 -10.30
C PRO A 329 -22.43 20.78 -10.13
N GLU A 330 -23.01 19.59 -10.05
CA GLU A 330 -22.32 18.29 -9.92
C GLU A 330 -21.52 18.11 -8.60
N GLU A 331 -21.54 19.09 -7.70
CA GLU A 331 -20.91 19.01 -6.39
C GLU A 331 -21.76 18.18 -5.42
N ILE A 332 -21.06 17.48 -4.51
CA ILE A 332 -21.65 16.77 -3.38
C ILE A 332 -21.06 17.34 -2.10
N ALA A 333 -21.91 17.93 -1.26
CA ALA A 333 -21.51 18.33 0.09
C ALA A 333 -21.59 17.13 1.03
N ARG A 334 -20.51 16.89 1.78
CA ARG A 334 -20.33 15.69 2.61
C ARG A 334 -20.21 16.06 4.08
N PHE A 335 -20.93 15.34 4.92
CA PHE A 335 -20.96 15.56 6.36
C PHE A 335 -20.75 14.25 7.11
N HIS A 336 -19.81 14.25 8.04
CA HIS A 336 -19.51 13.13 8.90
C HIS A 336 -20.49 13.04 10.07
N LEU A 337 -20.91 11.82 10.39
CA LEU A 337 -21.70 11.51 11.57
C LEU A 337 -21.19 10.20 12.18
N GLU A 338 -20.75 10.24 13.42
CA GLU A 338 -20.44 9.04 14.17
C GLU A 338 -21.69 8.56 14.93
N ALA A 339 -22.05 7.28 14.80
CA ALA A 339 -23.28 6.78 15.40
C ALA A 339 -23.20 5.31 15.83
N PRO A 340 -23.80 4.95 16.98
CA PRO A 340 -23.86 3.56 17.43
C PRO A 340 -24.95 2.78 16.68
N ALA A 341 -24.80 1.46 16.62
CA ALA A 341 -25.81 0.57 16.08
C ALA A 341 -27.19 0.81 16.71
N GLY A 342 -28.22 0.88 15.86
CA GLY A 342 -29.61 1.12 16.21
C GLY A 342 -29.97 2.57 16.58
N ALA A 343 -29.01 3.52 16.54
CA ALA A 343 -29.34 4.94 16.65
C ALA A 343 -30.31 5.37 15.54
N ARG A 344 -31.15 6.36 15.83
CA ARG A 344 -32.14 6.88 14.89
C ARG A 344 -31.75 8.28 14.40
N LEU A 345 -31.42 8.37 13.12
CA LEU A 345 -31.14 9.62 12.43
C LEU A 345 -32.42 10.27 11.91
N SER A 346 -32.61 11.54 12.26
CA SER A 346 -33.54 12.43 11.59
C SER A 346 -32.77 13.51 10.87
N ALA A 347 -33.00 13.68 9.57
CA ALA A 347 -32.41 14.75 8.77
C ALA A 347 -33.49 15.54 8.02
N SER A 348 -33.28 16.84 7.87
CA SER A 348 -34.12 17.74 7.08
C SER A 348 -33.24 18.58 6.16
N LEU A 349 -33.44 18.45 4.86
CA LEU A 349 -32.69 19.21 3.87
C LEU A 349 -33.63 20.22 3.23
N LYS A 350 -33.39 21.50 3.49
CA LYS A 350 -34.22 22.62 3.03
C LYS A 350 -33.46 23.48 2.04
N ARG A 351 -34.05 23.75 0.87
CA ARG A 351 -33.50 24.78 -0.04
C ARG A 351 -33.72 26.17 0.54
N LEU A 352 -32.74 27.05 0.42
CA LEU A 352 -32.85 28.45 0.86
C LEU A 352 -33.29 29.34 -0.32
N HIS A 353 -34.28 30.20 -0.09
CA HIS A 353 -34.87 31.04 -1.13
C HIS A 353 -33.92 32.19 -1.50
N LYS A 354 -33.27 32.07 -2.66
CA LYS A 354 -32.70 33.14 -3.53
C LYS A 354 -31.83 32.64 -4.69
N VAL A 355 -31.65 31.32 -4.85
CA VAL A 355 -30.89 30.73 -5.96
C VAL A 355 -31.82 29.81 -6.75
N GLU A 356 -32.10 30.16 -7.99
CA GLU A 356 -32.92 29.36 -8.90
C GLU A 356 -32.20 28.03 -9.19
N GLY A 357 -32.91 26.90 -9.12
CA GLY A 357 -32.43 25.63 -9.67
C GLY A 357 -32.37 24.44 -8.71
N LEU A 358 -31.94 24.59 -7.44
CA LEU A 358 -31.62 23.43 -6.60
C LEU A 358 -32.81 22.47 -6.40
N LEU A 359 -32.64 21.23 -6.89
CA LEU A 359 -33.49 20.08 -6.61
C LEU A 359 -32.71 19.13 -5.68
N PRO A 360 -32.88 19.26 -4.35
CA PRO A 360 -31.98 18.62 -3.40
C PRO A 360 -32.19 17.11 -3.28
N GLY A 361 -31.10 16.37 -3.30
CA GLY A 361 -30.98 14.98 -2.89
C GLY A 361 -30.22 14.85 -1.57
N LEU A 362 -30.54 13.80 -0.82
CA LEU A 362 -29.89 13.41 0.42
C LEU A 362 -29.62 11.91 0.40
N ARG A 363 -28.38 11.53 0.69
CA ARG A 363 -27.93 10.15 0.80
C ARG A 363 -27.22 9.93 2.13
N VAL A 364 -27.36 8.74 2.70
CA VAL A 364 -26.60 8.30 3.88
C VAL A 364 -25.80 7.06 3.49
N ILE A 365 -24.49 7.13 3.71
CA ILE A 365 -23.52 6.07 3.44
C ILE A 365 -23.06 5.51 4.79
N GLY A 366 -23.02 4.18 4.89
CA GLY A 366 -22.63 3.46 6.10
C GLY A 366 -21.12 3.25 6.24
N PRO A 367 -20.68 2.64 7.36
CA PRO A 367 -19.26 2.35 7.62
C PRO A 367 -18.61 1.40 6.61
N GLY A 368 -19.38 0.56 5.91
CA GLY A 368 -18.90 -0.30 4.82
C GLY A 368 -19.03 0.35 3.45
N GLU A 369 -19.11 1.69 3.40
CA GLU A 369 -19.25 2.51 2.20
C GLU A 369 -20.49 2.24 1.34
N GLN A 370 -21.44 1.47 1.87
CA GLN A 370 -22.68 1.18 1.19
C GLN A 370 -23.68 2.34 1.35
N THR A 371 -24.40 2.66 0.28
CA THR A 371 -25.55 3.57 0.36
C THR A 371 -26.69 2.89 1.11
N LEU A 372 -27.05 3.43 2.28
CA LEU A 372 -28.09 2.88 3.14
C LEU A 372 -29.48 3.47 2.86
N VAL A 373 -29.52 4.76 2.54
CA VAL A 373 -30.74 5.43 2.12
C VAL A 373 -30.42 6.57 1.19
N GLU A 374 -31.23 6.71 0.14
CA GLU A 374 -31.24 7.86 -0.74
C GLU A 374 -32.67 8.42 -0.82
N ARG A 375 -32.77 9.75 -0.84
CA ARG A 375 -34.00 10.51 -0.93
C ARG A 375 -33.75 11.69 -1.85
N SER A 376 -34.72 11.99 -2.69
CA SER A 376 -34.61 13.11 -3.63
C SER A 376 -35.89 13.94 -3.60
N ALA A 377 -35.74 15.25 -3.81
CA ALA A 377 -36.88 16.13 -3.98
C ALA A 377 -37.69 15.71 -5.23
N ASP A 378 -39.00 15.75 -5.11
CA ASP A 378 -39.91 15.55 -6.24
C ASP A 378 -39.99 16.85 -7.05
N PRO A 379 -39.62 16.85 -8.34
CA PRO A 379 -39.59 18.05 -9.16
C PRO A 379 -40.98 18.68 -9.35
N ASP A 380 -42.04 17.87 -9.27
CA ASP A 380 -43.42 18.32 -9.48
C ASP A 380 -44.09 18.82 -8.20
N LYS A 381 -43.46 18.60 -7.03
CA LYS A 381 -43.98 19.05 -5.74
C LYS A 381 -43.25 20.29 -5.25
N ALA A 382 -44.03 21.31 -4.88
CA ALA A 382 -43.52 22.55 -4.27
C ALA A 382 -42.86 22.37 -2.88
N SER A 383 -42.62 21.15 -2.41
CA SER A 383 -42.02 20.90 -1.09
C SER A 383 -40.62 21.48 -1.03
N LYS A 384 -40.44 22.46 -0.13
CA LYS A 384 -39.15 23.14 0.09
C LYS A 384 -38.19 22.32 0.95
N THR A 385 -38.61 21.15 1.45
CA THR A 385 -37.83 20.39 2.43
C THR A 385 -37.99 18.89 2.23
N LEU A 386 -36.86 18.22 2.06
CA LEU A 386 -36.71 16.78 2.06
C LEU A 386 -36.50 16.29 3.50
N TRP A 387 -37.17 15.20 3.88
CA TRP A 387 -37.11 14.67 5.24
C TRP A 387 -36.68 13.21 5.25
N LEU A 388 -35.70 12.90 6.10
CA LEU A 388 -35.41 11.56 6.57
C LEU A 388 -35.85 11.48 8.04
N LYS A 389 -36.84 10.65 8.36
CA LYS A 389 -37.42 10.59 9.71
C LYS A 389 -37.07 9.29 10.41
N GLN A 390 -36.29 9.39 11.48
CA GLN A 390 -36.00 8.28 12.40
C GLN A 390 -35.45 7.03 11.70
N PHE A 391 -34.60 7.24 10.70
CA PHE A 391 -33.90 6.15 10.02
C PHE A 391 -32.98 5.45 11.01
N GLU A 392 -33.14 4.14 11.15
CA GLU A 392 -32.37 3.32 12.07
C GLU A 392 -31.03 2.94 11.42
N LEU A 393 -29.94 3.27 12.10
CA LEU A 393 -28.58 3.01 11.61
C LEU A 393 -28.18 1.57 11.98
N PRO A 394 -27.76 0.73 11.01
CA PRO A 394 -27.65 -0.71 11.22
C PRO A 394 -26.41 -1.15 12.03
N ALA A 395 -25.37 -0.32 12.09
CA ALA A 395 -24.07 -0.67 12.67
C ALA A 395 -23.51 0.49 13.51
N SER A 396 -22.49 0.21 14.32
CA SER A 396 -21.68 1.25 14.94
C SER A 396 -20.63 1.73 13.93
N GLY A 397 -20.35 3.02 13.89
CA GLY A 397 -19.18 3.55 13.19
C GLY A 397 -19.41 4.90 12.51
N ASN A 398 -18.58 5.14 11.51
CA ASN A 398 -18.52 6.36 10.73
C ASN A 398 -19.57 6.34 9.61
N TYR A 399 -20.46 7.33 9.60
CA TYR A 399 -21.44 7.55 8.55
C TYR A 399 -21.13 8.84 7.80
N ARG A 400 -21.46 8.85 6.50
CA ARG A 400 -21.46 10.07 5.69
C ARG A 400 -22.87 10.41 5.28
N VAL A 401 -23.27 11.65 5.52
CA VAL A 401 -24.49 12.26 4.98
C VAL A 401 -24.08 13.13 3.81
N GLU A 402 -24.56 12.79 2.63
CA GLU A 402 -24.30 13.54 1.40
C GLU A 402 -25.53 14.35 1.00
N VAL A 403 -25.25 15.57 0.54
CA VAL A 403 -26.22 16.50 -0.02
C VAL A 403 -25.79 16.78 -1.45
N PHE A 404 -26.68 16.57 -2.41
CA PHE A 404 -26.39 16.72 -3.83
C PHE A 404 -27.55 17.40 -4.57
N GLY A 405 -27.28 17.95 -5.74
CA GLY A 405 -28.30 18.46 -6.65
C GLY A 405 -28.65 17.43 -7.72
N LEU A 406 -29.93 17.16 -7.95
CA LEU A 406 -30.34 16.34 -9.09
C LEU A 406 -30.04 17.08 -10.40
N ALA A 407 -29.63 16.34 -11.43
CA ALA A 407 -29.37 16.86 -12.77
C ALA A 407 -28.46 18.10 -12.79
N GLY A 408 -27.43 18.14 -11.93
CA GLY A 408 -26.47 19.25 -11.88
C GLY A 408 -27.03 20.55 -11.32
N THR A 409 -28.19 20.51 -10.65
CA THR A 409 -28.78 21.72 -10.06
C THR A 409 -27.93 22.26 -8.90
N SER A 410 -27.80 23.58 -8.80
CA SER A 410 -26.97 24.26 -7.81
C SER A 410 -27.82 25.14 -6.88
N GLY A 411 -27.28 25.47 -5.72
CA GLY A 411 -27.87 26.48 -4.84
C GLY A 411 -27.67 26.27 -3.35
N ALA A 412 -28.18 27.23 -2.57
CA ALA A 412 -28.02 27.25 -1.13
C ALA A 412 -28.98 26.28 -0.42
N PHE A 413 -28.47 25.55 0.56
CA PHE A 413 -29.23 24.60 1.36
C PHE A 413 -29.02 24.81 2.87
N LYS A 414 -29.93 24.23 3.65
CA LYS A 414 -29.81 24.06 5.09
C LYS A 414 -30.08 22.59 5.43
N LEU A 415 -29.07 21.89 5.94
CA LEU A 415 -29.15 20.53 6.43
C LEU A 415 -29.32 20.56 7.95
N GLY A 416 -30.48 20.16 8.45
CA GLY A 416 -30.69 19.88 9.87
C GLY A 416 -30.48 18.40 10.15
N SER A 417 -29.76 18.06 11.21
CA SER A 417 -29.61 16.68 11.67
C SER A 417 -29.97 16.55 13.16
N LYS A 418 -30.43 15.36 13.52
CA LYS A 418 -30.66 14.97 14.90
C LYS A 418 -30.46 13.47 15.05
N LEU A 419 -29.38 13.08 15.71
CA LEU A 419 -29.16 11.71 16.13
C LEU A 419 -29.86 11.45 17.47
N ARG A 420 -30.56 10.32 17.58
CA ARG A 420 -31.13 9.87 18.85
C ARG A 420 -30.55 8.50 19.17
N PRO A 421 -29.79 8.33 20.27
CA PRO A 421 -29.34 7.01 20.67
C PRO A 421 -30.55 6.12 20.99
N LEU A 422 -30.35 4.81 20.94
CA LEU A 422 -31.33 3.83 21.39
C LEU A 422 -31.74 4.16 22.83
N LYS A 423 -33.02 4.54 23.00
CA LYS A 423 -33.51 5.18 24.22
C LYS A 423 -33.57 4.23 25.42
N LEU A 424 -33.62 2.92 25.17
CA LEU A 424 -33.76 1.90 26.20
C LEU A 424 -33.47 0.50 25.63
N ILE A 425 -32.41 -0.17 26.07
CA ILE A 425 -32.20 -1.60 25.80
C ILE A 425 -32.92 -2.38 26.92
N LYS A 426 -33.79 -3.33 26.56
CA LYS A 426 -34.44 -4.24 27.52
C LYS A 426 -34.11 -5.68 27.12
N GLN A 427 -33.31 -6.35 27.93
CA GLN A 427 -32.94 -7.75 27.71
C GLN A 427 -33.23 -8.56 28.97
N THR A 428 -33.45 -9.86 28.76
CA THR A 428 -33.62 -10.83 29.86
C THR A 428 -32.52 -11.87 29.71
N HIS A 429 -31.74 -12.07 30.75
CA HIS A 429 -30.63 -13.02 30.75
C HIS A 429 -30.79 -14.02 31.89
N GLY A 430 -30.40 -15.27 31.66
CA GLY A 430 -30.23 -16.27 32.73
C GLY A 430 -28.78 -16.25 33.19
N ILE A 431 -28.57 -16.14 34.49
CA ILE A 431 -27.25 -16.29 35.12
C ILE A 431 -27.35 -17.48 36.06
N GLY A 432 -26.35 -18.35 36.07
CA GLY A 432 -26.36 -19.58 36.88
C GLY A 432 -25.00 -20.26 36.92
N PRO A 433 -24.90 -21.48 37.46
CA PRO A 433 -23.60 -22.12 37.71
C PRO A 433 -22.88 -22.46 36.41
N ALA A 434 -23.64 -22.78 35.35
CA ALA A 434 -23.11 -23.02 34.01
C ALA A 434 -22.80 -21.74 33.23
N THR A 435 -23.29 -20.57 33.68
CA THR A 435 -23.09 -19.27 33.01
C THR A 435 -23.02 -18.20 34.10
N PRO A 436 -21.88 -18.10 34.83
CA PRO A 436 -21.77 -17.30 36.05
C PRO A 436 -21.72 -15.79 35.78
N THR A 437 -21.44 -15.40 34.54
CA THR A 437 -21.42 -14.01 34.07
C THR A 437 -22.23 -13.86 32.78
N VAL A 438 -22.75 -12.66 32.53
CA VAL A 438 -23.33 -12.26 31.25
C VAL A 438 -22.69 -10.97 30.78
N ALA A 439 -22.15 -10.99 29.57
CA ALA A 439 -21.65 -9.82 28.86
C ALA A 439 -22.79 -9.19 28.07
N VAL A 440 -23.05 -7.91 28.28
CA VAL A 440 -24.07 -7.16 27.54
C VAL A 440 -23.42 -6.07 26.70
N PRO A 441 -23.23 -6.32 25.40
CA PRO A 441 -22.70 -5.32 24.49
C PRO A 441 -23.74 -4.22 24.23
N PHE A 442 -23.29 -2.98 24.21
CA PHE A 442 -24.06 -1.83 23.75
C PHE A 442 -23.11 -0.77 23.19
N ALA A 443 -23.58 0.01 22.22
CA ALA A 443 -22.78 1.09 21.65
C ALA A 443 -23.25 2.45 22.17
N ALA A 444 -22.32 3.38 22.37
CA ALA A 444 -22.63 4.72 22.87
C ALA A 444 -21.84 5.82 22.14
N PRO A 445 -22.48 6.98 21.86
CA PRO A 445 -21.77 8.17 21.40
C PRO A 445 -20.82 8.71 22.47
N ALA A 446 -19.71 9.32 22.06
CA ALA A 446 -18.83 10.07 22.94
C ALA A 446 -19.60 11.12 23.77
N GLY A 447 -19.23 11.28 25.04
CA GLY A 447 -19.89 12.19 25.98
C GLY A 447 -21.28 11.74 26.46
N SER A 448 -21.73 10.52 26.13
CA SER A 448 -23.01 10.00 26.63
C SER A 448 -22.95 9.70 28.13
N LEU A 449 -24.10 9.79 28.79
CA LEU A 449 -24.24 9.36 30.18
C LEU A 449 -25.02 8.05 30.25
N LEU A 450 -24.44 7.02 30.87
CA LEU A 450 -25.15 5.82 31.27
C LEU A 450 -26.01 6.14 32.49
N LYS A 451 -27.25 6.55 32.22
CA LYS A 451 -28.16 7.10 33.24
C LYS A 451 -28.81 6.04 34.12
N LEU A 452 -28.98 4.83 33.61
CA LEU A 452 -29.62 3.74 34.32
C LEU A 452 -29.23 2.41 33.66
N ALA A 453 -28.43 1.60 34.35
CA ALA A 453 -28.41 0.15 34.15
C ALA A 453 -29.17 -0.48 35.32
N ARG A 454 -30.38 -0.99 35.09
CA ARG A 454 -31.16 -1.67 36.14
C ARG A 454 -31.13 -3.17 35.90
N PHE A 455 -30.50 -3.92 36.79
CA PHE A 455 -30.66 -5.36 36.86
C PHE A 455 -31.72 -5.69 37.91
N ARG A 456 -32.64 -6.61 37.63
CA ARG A 456 -33.58 -7.14 38.63
C ARG A 456 -33.52 -8.65 38.64
N ALA A 457 -33.16 -9.23 39.78
CA ALA A 457 -33.28 -10.66 40.00
C ALA A 457 -34.76 -11.09 40.06
N LEU A 458 -35.12 -12.05 39.22
CA LEU A 458 -36.41 -12.73 39.19
C LEU A 458 -36.24 -14.13 39.77
N PRO A 459 -37.22 -14.64 40.53
CA PRO A 459 -37.23 -16.04 40.97
C PRO A 459 -37.16 -16.97 39.75
N SER A 460 -36.35 -18.02 39.79
CA SER A 460 -36.42 -19.10 38.80
C SER A 460 -37.81 -19.75 38.88
N GLN A 461 -38.43 -20.03 37.73
CA GLN A 461 -39.60 -20.91 37.74
C GLN A 461 -39.11 -22.35 37.96
N GLY A 462 -39.00 -22.76 39.23
CA GLY A 462 -38.99 -24.18 39.58
C GLY A 462 -37.73 -24.76 40.23
N SER A 463 -36.71 -24.00 40.65
CA SER A 463 -35.61 -24.58 41.44
C SER A 463 -34.78 -23.52 42.16
N PHE A 464 -34.73 -23.61 43.50
CA PHE A 464 -33.67 -22.99 44.28
C PHE A 464 -32.41 -23.82 44.09
N VAL A 465 -31.30 -23.20 43.73
CA VAL A 465 -29.99 -23.85 43.87
C VAL A 465 -29.54 -23.58 45.30
N GLU A 466 -29.48 -24.63 46.11
CA GLU A 466 -28.82 -24.59 47.42
C GLU A 466 -27.31 -24.65 47.19
N ILE A 467 -26.57 -23.71 47.76
CA ILE A 467 -25.13 -23.80 47.92
C ILE A 467 -24.92 -24.02 49.42
N ASP A 468 -24.30 -25.15 49.79
CA ASP A 468 -24.06 -25.56 51.18
C ASP A 468 -25.29 -25.53 52.12
N GLY A 469 -26.48 -25.90 51.60
CA GLY A 469 -27.71 -26.01 52.39
C GLY A 469 -28.29 -24.68 52.88
N GLN A 470 -27.86 -23.55 52.30
CA GLN A 470 -28.47 -22.24 52.50
C GLN A 470 -29.10 -21.72 51.20
N PRO A 471 -30.21 -20.97 51.25
CA PRO A 471 -30.78 -20.34 50.07
C PRO A 471 -29.76 -19.35 49.48
N ALA A 472 -29.21 -19.66 48.30
CA ALA A 472 -28.27 -18.76 47.63
C ALA A 472 -28.97 -17.44 47.31
N ALA A 473 -28.38 -16.34 47.78
CA ALA A 473 -28.99 -15.03 47.65
C ALA A 473 -28.83 -14.52 46.21
N LEU A 474 -29.95 -14.17 45.57
CA LEU A 474 -30.04 -13.78 44.15
C LEU A 474 -29.46 -12.37 43.89
N PHE A 475 -28.17 -12.17 44.12
CA PHE A 475 -27.54 -10.86 44.04
C PHE A 475 -26.42 -10.84 43.00
N PRO A 476 -26.50 -9.97 41.97
CA PRO A 476 -25.33 -9.69 41.16
C PRO A 476 -24.30 -9.00 42.06
N THR A 477 -23.13 -9.61 42.21
CA THR A 477 -22.03 -9.14 43.06
C THR A 477 -20.82 -8.71 42.23
N LEU A 478 -20.80 -9.06 40.94
CA LEU A 478 -19.83 -8.57 39.96
C LEU A 478 -20.55 -7.66 38.96
N VAL A 479 -20.05 -6.42 38.83
CA VAL A 479 -20.44 -5.49 37.77
C VAL A 479 -19.17 -4.82 37.29
N SER A 480 -18.81 -5.03 36.03
CA SER A 480 -17.73 -4.32 35.35
C SER A 480 -18.28 -3.69 34.07
N LEU A 481 -17.69 -2.56 33.69
CA LEU A 481 -17.97 -1.89 32.44
C LEU A 481 -16.65 -1.73 31.70
N THR A 482 -16.56 -2.29 30.52
CA THR A 482 -15.40 -2.15 29.64
C THR A 482 -15.82 -1.32 28.44
N GLY A 483 -15.05 -0.31 28.10
CA GLY A 483 -15.23 0.52 26.90
C GLY A 483 -14.09 0.32 25.91
N PRO A 484 -14.05 1.16 24.86
CA PRO A 484 -13.01 1.10 23.82
C PRO A 484 -11.58 1.21 24.36
N ASP A 485 -11.38 2.02 25.40
CA ASP A 485 -10.07 2.26 26.04
C ASP A 485 -9.77 1.31 27.21
N GLY A 486 -10.60 0.27 27.40
CA GLY A 486 -10.48 -0.69 28.50
C GLY A 486 -11.47 -0.46 29.64
N ASP A 487 -11.11 -0.92 30.84
CA ASP A 487 -12.02 -0.96 31.98
C ASP A 487 -12.34 0.42 32.54
N ILE A 488 -13.63 0.66 32.76
CA ILE A 488 -14.18 1.91 33.29
C ILE A 488 -14.47 1.72 34.77
N PRO A 489 -13.78 2.45 35.66
CA PRO A 489 -14.03 2.39 37.10
C PRO A 489 -15.48 2.77 37.43
N LEU A 490 -16.14 1.98 38.28
CA LEU A 490 -17.54 2.18 38.70
C LEU A 490 -17.67 2.69 40.15
N ASP A 491 -16.58 3.22 40.70
CA ASP A 491 -16.46 3.58 42.12
C ASP A 491 -17.53 4.59 42.55
N GLY A 492 -18.41 4.18 43.48
CA GLY A 492 -19.47 5.02 44.04
C GLY A 492 -20.73 5.19 43.18
N GLU A 493 -20.78 4.60 41.98
CA GLU A 493 -21.94 4.71 41.08
C GLU A 493 -22.90 3.52 41.13
N LEU A 494 -22.52 2.47 41.86
CA LEU A 494 -23.31 1.27 42.11
C LEU A 494 -24.25 1.45 43.31
N LEU A 495 -25.56 1.48 43.04
CA LEU A 495 -26.58 1.51 44.07
C LEU A 495 -27.35 0.18 44.12
N PHE A 496 -27.25 -0.50 45.26
CA PHE A 496 -28.04 -1.69 45.57
C PHE A 496 -29.36 -1.28 46.24
N SER A 497 -30.47 -1.92 45.86
CA SER A 497 -31.74 -1.74 46.58
C SER A 497 -31.64 -2.34 47.99
N ALA A 498 -32.42 -1.83 48.94
CA ALA A 498 -32.44 -2.31 50.33
C ALA A 498 -32.72 -3.82 50.49
N ASN A 499 -33.34 -4.45 49.48
CA ASN A 499 -33.60 -5.89 49.43
C ASN A 499 -32.59 -6.66 48.55
N GLY A 500 -31.52 -6.02 48.08
CA GLY A 500 -30.46 -6.55 47.21
C GLY A 500 -30.88 -6.94 45.78
N LYS A 501 -32.19 -7.02 45.49
CA LYS A 501 -32.72 -7.54 44.22
C LYS A 501 -32.52 -6.63 43.01
N THR A 502 -32.02 -5.41 43.19
CA THR A 502 -31.82 -4.44 42.11
C THR A 502 -30.47 -3.75 42.26
N VAL A 503 -29.69 -3.73 41.17
CA VAL A 503 -28.51 -2.88 41.03
C VAL A 503 -28.79 -1.75 40.05
N ARG A 504 -28.30 -0.55 40.35
CA ARG A 504 -28.37 0.62 39.50
C ARG A 504 -27.00 1.23 39.31
N LEU A 505 -26.59 1.39 38.05
CA LEU A 505 -25.53 2.32 37.66
C LEU A 505 -26.16 3.67 37.30
N LEU A 506 -25.68 4.74 37.91
CA LEU A 506 -26.19 6.09 37.69
C LEU A 506 -25.07 7.07 37.38
N GLY A 507 -24.99 7.48 36.11
CA GLY A 507 -24.23 8.68 35.75
C GLY A 507 -22.88 8.43 35.12
N VAL A 508 -22.50 7.17 34.84
CA VAL A 508 -21.20 6.84 34.23
C VAL A 508 -21.01 7.63 32.94
N PRO A 509 -19.99 8.49 32.85
CA PRO A 509 -19.64 9.17 31.61
C PRO A 509 -18.97 8.18 30.64
N LEU A 510 -19.53 8.09 29.44
CA LEU A 510 -19.00 7.31 28.33
C LEU A 510 -18.27 8.30 27.42
N THR A 511 -17.00 8.54 27.73
CA THR A 511 -16.22 9.65 27.15
C THR A 511 -15.82 9.40 25.70
N VAL A 512 -15.73 8.14 25.29
CA VAL A 512 -15.28 7.74 23.96
C VAL A 512 -16.43 7.13 23.16
N PHE A 513 -16.44 7.34 21.85
CA PHE A 513 -17.38 6.63 20.99
C PHE A 513 -16.99 5.16 20.90
N GLY A 514 -17.96 4.26 20.95
CA GLY A 514 -17.72 2.88 20.54
C GLY A 514 -18.61 1.88 21.22
N ASP A 515 -18.16 0.64 21.16
CA ASP A 515 -18.81 -0.50 21.80
C ASP A 515 -18.34 -0.62 23.25
N TYR A 516 -19.31 -0.87 24.12
CA TYR A 516 -19.14 -1.05 25.54
C TYR A 516 -19.71 -2.40 25.93
N VAL A 517 -19.09 -3.05 26.90
CA VAL A 517 -19.57 -4.30 27.47
C VAL A 517 -19.86 -4.07 28.95
N LEU A 518 -21.13 -4.21 29.33
CA LEU A 518 -21.51 -4.31 30.74
C LEU A 518 -21.53 -5.79 31.12
N GLU A 519 -20.56 -6.23 31.92
CA GLU A 519 -20.61 -7.56 32.49
C GLU A 519 -21.35 -7.55 33.83
N LEU A 520 -22.22 -8.55 34.01
CA LEU A 520 -22.97 -8.77 35.22
C LEU A 520 -22.74 -10.21 35.66
N GLY A 521 -22.39 -10.42 36.93
CA GLY A 521 -22.15 -11.76 37.47
C GLY A 521 -22.44 -11.87 38.96
N GLY A 522 -22.32 -13.08 39.47
CA GLY A 522 -22.41 -13.39 40.89
C GLY A 522 -21.20 -14.19 41.36
N LEU A 523 -20.72 -13.93 42.57
CA LEU A 523 -19.82 -14.82 43.31
C LEU A 523 -20.46 -16.22 43.39
N ASP A 524 -19.62 -17.25 43.21
CA ASP A 524 -19.96 -18.66 43.39
C ASP A 524 -21.14 -19.20 42.55
N GLY A 525 -21.41 -18.60 41.38
CA GLY A 525 -22.42 -19.14 40.44
C GLY A 525 -23.88 -18.85 40.82
N SER A 526 -24.12 -17.81 41.62
CA SER A 526 -25.45 -17.33 42.05
C SER A 526 -26.48 -17.27 40.89
N VAL A 527 -27.64 -17.93 41.07
CA VAL A 527 -28.55 -18.34 39.97
C VAL A 527 -29.82 -17.50 39.88
N GLY A 528 -30.07 -16.72 38.82
CA GLY A 528 -31.35 -16.04 38.64
C GLY A 528 -31.63 -15.52 37.23
N HIS A 529 -32.90 -15.27 36.94
CA HIS A 529 -33.29 -14.56 35.70
C HIS A 529 -33.23 -13.05 35.95
N GLY A 530 -32.40 -12.36 35.19
CA GLY A 530 -32.20 -10.93 35.28
C GLY A 530 -32.94 -10.18 34.19
N LYS A 531 -33.70 -9.13 34.54
CA LYS A 531 -34.12 -8.13 33.54
C LYS A 531 -33.17 -6.95 33.57
N LEU A 532 -32.45 -6.71 32.48
CA LEU A 532 -31.58 -5.56 32.30
C LEU A 532 -32.34 -4.44 31.56
N MET A 533 -32.21 -3.22 32.07
CA MET A 533 -32.62 -2.01 31.37
C MET A 533 -31.45 -1.04 31.29
N LEU A 534 -30.96 -0.73 30.09
CA LEU A 534 -29.93 0.28 29.84
C LEU A 534 -30.55 1.53 29.23
N ARG A 535 -30.23 2.70 29.80
CA ARG A 535 -30.69 3.99 29.28
C ARG A 535 -29.52 4.95 29.11
N LEU A 536 -29.24 5.30 27.86
CA LEU A 536 -28.31 6.36 27.50
C LEU A 536 -29.03 7.71 27.44
N LYS A 537 -28.31 8.77 27.82
CA LYS A 537 -28.69 10.15 27.50
C LYS A 537 -27.52 10.83 26.77
N PRO A 538 -27.83 11.73 25.82
CA PRO A 538 -26.83 12.68 25.34
C PRO A 538 -26.23 13.42 26.54
N GLY A 539 -24.91 13.62 26.53
CA GLY A 539 -24.23 14.61 27.36
C GLY A 539 -24.85 15.99 27.17
N LYS A 540 -24.76 16.85 28.18
CA LYS A 540 -25.25 18.22 28.09
C LYS A 540 -24.27 19.12 27.38
#